data_AF-A0A8E2H8N3-F1
#
_entry.id   AF-A0A8E2H8N3-F1
#
_cell.length_a   1.000
_cell.length_b   1.000
_cell.length_c   1.000
_cell.angle_alpha   90.00
_cell.angle_beta   90.00
_cell.angle_gamma   90.00
#
_symmetry.space_group_name_H-M   'P 1'
#
loop_
_entity.id
_entity.type
_entity.pdbx_description
1 polymer ?
#
loop_
_entity_poly.entity_id
_entity_poly.type
_entity_poly.pdbx_seq_one_letter_code
_entity_poly.pdbx_strand_id
1 'polypeptide(L)'
;MRRFSLATCLTTLRASLARHLPVPLAAPESVGLAAARRRVILALLLLAFIGLGADALCAWSPLLTAGLVAGTLTFLALQTPLWLRAKARADHEWLMREPGEDESDD
;
A
#
# COMPACT_ATOMS: atom_id res chain seq x y z
N MET A 1 26.46 -18.08 -24.03
CA MET A 1 25.41 -18.25 -23.02
C MET A 1 25.49 -17.12 -22.00
N ARG A 2 24.66 -16.07 -22.12
CA ARG A 2 24.65 -14.93 -21.19
C ARG A 2 23.75 -15.28 -20.00
N ARG A 3 24.33 -15.39 -18.80
CA ARG A 3 23.58 -15.51 -17.54
C ARG A 3 22.92 -14.16 -17.26
N PHE A 4 21.64 -14.03 -17.59
CA PHE A 4 20.84 -12.90 -17.11
C PHE A 4 20.65 -13.06 -15.61
N SER A 5 21.37 -12.25 -14.85
CA SER A 5 21.22 -12.20 -13.40
C SER A 5 19.89 -11.52 -13.07
N LEU A 6 19.00 -12.22 -12.36
CA LEU A 6 17.72 -11.70 -11.89
C LEU A 6 17.87 -10.39 -11.11
N ALA A 7 19.01 -10.21 -10.43
CA ALA A 7 19.36 -8.99 -9.71
C ALA A 7 19.48 -7.76 -10.65
N THR A 8 20.06 -7.94 -11.84
CA THR A 8 20.20 -6.87 -12.83
C THR A 8 18.88 -6.50 -13.47
N CYS A 9 17.99 -7.48 -13.67
CA CYS A 9 16.64 -7.24 -14.19
C CYS A 9 15.82 -6.41 -13.20
N LEU A 10 15.82 -6.77 -11.91
CA LEU A 10 15.10 -6.07 -10.86
C LEU A 10 15.57 -4.62 -10.67
N THR A 11 16.88 -4.34 -10.78
CA THR A 11 17.40 -2.97 -10.69
C THR A 11 17.01 -2.13 -11.90
N THR A 12 17.06 -2.68 -13.13
CA THR A 12 16.60 -1.97 -14.33
C THR A 12 15.10 -1.73 -14.32
N LEU A 13 14.30 -2.69 -13.84
CA LEU A 13 12.86 -2.55 -13.73
C LEU A 13 12.49 -1.47 -12.72
N ARG A 14 13.13 -1.47 -11.54
CA ARG A 14 12.96 -0.43 -10.51
C ARG A 14 13.32 0.96 -11.04
N ALA A 15 14.41 1.07 -11.81
CA ALA A 15 14.83 2.34 -12.40
C ALA A 15 13.84 2.84 -13.47
N SER A 16 13.27 1.94 -14.26
CA SER A 16 12.25 2.27 -15.26
C SER A 16 10.93 2.71 -14.60
N LEU A 17 10.48 1.97 -13.58
CA LEU A 17 9.32 2.32 -12.76
C LEU A 17 9.49 3.68 -12.10
N ALA A 18 10.67 4.01 -11.58
CA ALA A 18 10.95 5.30 -10.96
C ALA A 18 10.86 6.49 -11.94
N ARG A 19 11.08 6.29 -13.24
CA ARG A 19 10.94 7.34 -14.26
C ARG A 19 9.50 7.60 -14.69
N HIS A 20 8.63 6.60 -14.52
CA HIS A 20 7.21 6.70 -14.90
C HIS A 20 6.29 6.92 -13.69
N LEU A 21 6.82 6.81 -12.47
CA LEU A 21 6.14 7.23 -11.25
C LEU A 21 6.29 8.75 -11.10
N PRO A 22 5.18 9.52 -11.07
CA PRO A 22 5.23 10.97 -10.98
C PRO A 22 5.80 11.39 -9.61
N VAL A 23 7.03 11.92 -9.59
CA VAL A 23 7.75 12.43 -8.41
C VAL A 23 7.93 11.32 -7.33
N PRO A 24 8.93 11.37 -6.44
CA PRO A 24 8.82 10.68 -5.16
C PRO A 24 7.62 11.25 -4.39
N LEU A 25 6.40 10.85 -4.75
CA LEU A 25 5.16 11.15 -4.04
C LEU A 25 5.18 10.35 -2.73
N ALA A 26 5.85 10.90 -1.74
CA ALA A 26 5.48 10.86 -0.33
C ALA A 26 6.72 11.25 0.48
N ALA A 27 6.49 12.00 1.56
CA ALA A 27 7.39 11.99 2.70
C ALA A 27 7.85 10.56 3.01
N PRO A 28 9.08 10.32 3.49
CA PRO A 28 9.49 8.99 3.94
C PRO A 28 8.42 8.39 4.86
N GLU A 29 7.76 7.33 4.38
CA GLU A 29 6.64 6.73 5.09
C GLU A 29 7.14 6.21 6.44
N SER A 30 6.49 6.67 7.52
CA SER A 30 6.77 6.12 8.84
C SER A 30 6.48 4.62 8.87
N VAL A 31 7.20 3.88 9.71
CA VAL A 31 7.02 2.42 9.87
C VAL A 31 5.55 2.07 10.17
N GLY A 32 4.86 2.94 10.91
CA GLY A 32 3.43 2.81 11.21
C GLY A 32 2.53 2.91 9.97
N LEU A 33 2.78 3.89 9.07
CA LEU A 33 2.04 4.05 7.81
C LEU A 33 2.29 2.88 6.85
N ALA A 34 3.53 2.41 6.76
CA ALA A 34 3.87 1.25 5.94
C ALA A 34 3.19 -0.03 6.45
N ALA A 35 3.13 -0.23 7.77
CA ALA A 35 2.39 -1.33 8.38
C ALA A 35 0.88 -1.25 8.12
N ALA A 36 0.29 -0.06 8.25
CA ALA A 36 -1.12 0.17 7.95
C ALA A 36 -1.46 -0.14 6.49
N ARG A 37 -0.62 0.29 5.53
CA ARG A 37 -0.78 -0.07 4.11
C ARG A 37 -0.74 -1.57 3.90
N ARG A 38 0.22 -2.27 4.51
CA ARG A 38 0.31 -3.75 4.40
C ARG A 38 -0.95 -4.43 4.92
N ARG A 39 -1.53 -3.96 6.03
CA ARG A 39 -2.78 -4.50 6.56
C ARG A 39 -3.95 -4.31 5.60
N VAL A 40 -4.06 -3.13 4.96
CA VAL A 40 -5.09 -2.88 3.93
C VAL A 40 -4.89 -3.82 2.73
N ILE A 41 -3.67 -3.97 2.23
CA ILE A 41 -3.36 -4.90 1.14
C ILE A 41 -3.74 -6.33 1.52
N LEU A 42 -3.35 -6.79 2.71
CA LEU A 42 -3.70 -8.13 3.19
C LEU A 42 -5.22 -8.32 3.31
N ALA A 43 -5.96 -7.30 3.76
CA ALA A 43 -7.41 -7.36 3.84
C ALA A 43 -8.07 -7.44 2.45
N LEU A 44 -7.54 -6.71 1.45
CA LEU A 44 -8.01 -6.81 0.07
C LEU A 44 -7.71 -8.19 -0.54
N LEU A 45 -6.52 -8.74 -0.27
CA LEU A 45 -6.16 -10.09 -0.70
C LEU A 45 -7.07 -11.15 -0.05
N LEU A 46 -7.36 -11.00 1.24
CA LEU A 46 -8.30 -11.88 1.94
C LEU A 46 -9.70 -11.80 1.32
N LEU A 47 -10.19 -10.59 1.04
CA LEU A 47 -11.49 -10.40 0.40
C LEU A 47 -11.53 -11.04 -1.00
N ALA A 48 -10.48 -10.88 -1.79
CA ALA A 48 -10.35 -11.52 -3.10
C ALA A 48 -10.35 -13.06 -2.97
N PHE A 49 -9.63 -13.60 -1.98
CA PHE A 49 -9.59 -15.04 -1.73
C PHE A 49 -10.96 -15.60 -1.31
N ILE A 50 -11.67 -14.89 -0.42
CA ILE A 50 -13.05 -15.23 -0.05
C ILE A 50 -13.94 -15.21 -1.29
N GLY A 51 -13.79 -14.21 -2.17
CA GLY A 51 -14.55 -14.12 -3.42
C GLY A 51 -14.31 -15.30 -4.36
N LEU A 52 -13.05 -15.73 -4.53
CA LEU A 52 -12.71 -16.89 -5.37
C LEU A 52 -13.26 -18.20 -4.82
N GLY A 53 -13.34 -18.34 -3.50
CA GLY A 53 -13.84 -19.53 -2.81
C GLY A 53 -15.28 -19.42 -2.30
N ALA A 54 -16.02 -18.40 -2.70
CA ALA A 54 -17.27 -18.01 -2.04
C ALA A 54 -18.31 -19.13 -2.06
N ASP A 55 -18.47 -19.83 -3.19
CA ASP A 55 -19.45 -20.91 -3.32
C ASP A 55 -19.12 -22.10 -2.39
N ALA A 56 -17.85 -22.50 -2.34
CA ALA A 56 -17.39 -23.59 -1.47
C ALA A 56 -17.50 -23.20 0.02
N LEU A 57 -17.13 -21.96 0.37
CA LEU A 57 -17.25 -21.44 1.73
C LEU A 57 -18.71 -21.34 2.18
N CYS A 58 -19.58 -20.83 1.30
CA CYS A 58 -21.01 -20.67 1.59
C CYS A 58 -21.71 -22.03 1.71
N ALA A 59 -21.33 -23.02 0.89
CA ALA A 59 -21.81 -24.39 1.01
C ALA A 59 -21.40 -25.06 2.33
N TRP A 60 -20.23 -24.70 2.88
CA TRP A 60 -19.75 -25.25 4.15
C TRP A 60 -20.34 -24.53 5.36
N SER A 61 -20.36 -23.20 5.34
CA SER A 61 -20.99 -22.37 6.37
C SER A 61 -21.34 -20.97 5.84
N PRO A 62 -22.63 -20.68 5.59
CA PRO A 62 -23.04 -19.37 5.09
C PRO A 62 -22.85 -18.27 6.14
N LEU A 63 -23.05 -18.61 7.43
CA LEU A 63 -22.91 -17.65 8.53
C LEU A 63 -21.45 -17.20 8.71
N LEU A 64 -20.50 -18.15 8.65
CA LEU A 64 -19.07 -17.86 8.70
C LEU A 64 -18.65 -16.99 7.51
N THR A 65 -19.11 -17.34 6.31
CA THR A 65 -18.78 -16.62 5.08
C THR A 65 -19.29 -15.18 5.16
N ALA A 66 -20.55 -14.99 5.56
CA ALA A 66 -21.11 -13.65 5.77
C ALA A 66 -20.34 -12.86 6.84
N GLY A 67 -19.98 -13.49 7.96
CA GLY A 67 -19.18 -12.87 9.02
C GLY A 67 -17.78 -12.45 8.55
N LEU A 68 -17.10 -13.29 7.78
CA LEU A 68 -15.78 -13.00 7.20
C LEU A 68 -15.84 -11.83 6.22
N VAL A 69 -16.83 -11.82 5.32
CA VAL A 69 -17.04 -10.72 4.37
C VAL A 69 -17.35 -9.43 5.13
N ALA A 70 -18.34 -9.45 6.03
CA ALA A 70 -18.75 -8.27 6.78
C ALA A 70 -17.62 -7.71 7.65
N GLY A 71 -16.88 -8.58 8.34
CA GLY A 71 -15.72 -8.20 9.15
C GLY A 71 -14.59 -7.60 8.32
N THR A 72 -14.28 -8.18 7.17
CA THR A 72 -13.24 -7.68 6.26
C THR A 72 -13.63 -6.32 5.68
N LEU A 73 -14.89 -6.15 5.25
CA LEU A 73 -15.41 -4.88 4.78
C LEU A 73 -15.42 -3.81 5.88
N THR A 74 -15.82 -4.16 7.09
CA THR A 74 -15.79 -3.24 8.25
C THR A 74 -14.37 -2.81 8.55
N PHE A 75 -13.42 -3.74 8.56
CA PHE A 75 -12.01 -3.44 8.75
C PHE A 75 -11.49 -2.48 7.67
N LEU A 76 -11.78 -2.75 6.39
CA LEU A 76 -11.41 -1.88 5.27
C LEU A 76 -12.03 -0.47 5.41
N ALA A 77 -13.31 -0.39 5.77
CA ALA A 77 -14.03 0.85 5.94
C ALA A 77 -13.45 1.73 7.05
N LEU A 78 -12.88 1.15 8.11
CA LEU A 78 -12.24 1.90 9.20
C LEU A 78 -10.75 2.18 8.92
N GLN A 79 -9.99 1.16 8.51
CA GLN A 79 -8.55 1.25 8.38
C GLN A 79 -8.12 2.12 7.17
N THR A 80 -8.84 2.04 6.05
CA THR A 80 -8.51 2.77 4.83
C THR A 80 -8.59 4.29 4.99
N PRO A 81 -9.68 4.89 5.50
CA PRO A 81 -9.74 6.35 5.66
C PRO A 81 -8.75 6.87 6.71
N LEU A 82 -8.51 6.11 7.79
CA LEU A 82 -7.49 6.46 8.79
C LEU A 82 -6.09 6.52 8.15
N TRP A 83 -5.74 5.51 7.35
CA TRP A 83 -4.46 5.49 6.62
C TRP A 83 -4.38 6.62 5.60
N LEU A 84 -5.43 6.87 4.82
CA LEU A 84 -5.46 7.94 3.82
C LEU A 84 -5.28 9.33 4.45
N ARG A 85 -5.94 9.61 5.58
CA ARG A 85 -5.79 10.88 6.31
C ARG A 85 -4.37 11.06 6.85
N ALA A 86 -3.81 10.01 7.45
CA ALA A 86 -2.46 10.06 7.99
C ALA A 86 -1.42 10.23 6.87
N LYS A 87 -1.65 9.59 5.71
CA LYS A 87 -0.82 9.78 4.52
C LYS A 87 -0.92 11.21 3.97
N ALA A 88 -2.14 11.74 3.80
CA ALA A 88 -2.35 13.09 3.31
C ALA A 88 -1.70 14.15 4.21
N ARG A 89 -1.73 13.95 5.54
CA ARG A 89 -1.02 14.82 6.48
C ARG A 89 0.49 14.78 6.29
N ALA A 90 1.07 13.59 6.18
CA ALA A 90 2.51 13.44 5.96
C ALA A 90 2.94 14.06 4.63
N ASP A 91 2.13 13.90 3.57
CA ASP A 91 2.38 14.51 2.27
C ASP A 91 2.30 16.04 2.35
N HIS A 92 1.35 16.60 3.09
CA HIS A 92 1.23 18.06 3.29
C HIS A 92 2.41 18.61 4.09
N GLU A 93 2.82 17.97 5.18
CA GLU A 93 3.99 18.37 5.99
C GLU A 93 5.28 18.36 5.17
N TRP A 94 5.44 17.39 4.26
CA TRP A 94 6.59 17.34 3.36
C TRP A 94 6.53 18.41 2.26
N LEU A 95 5.35 18.67 1.70
CA LEU A 95 5.17 19.69 0.65
C LEU A 95 5.38 21.12 1.18
N MET A 96 5.02 21.38 2.44
CA MET A 96 5.15 22.68 3.09
C MET A 96 6.54 22.91 3.70
N ARG A 97 7.41 21.89 3.66
CA ARG A 97 8.82 22.03 4.04
C ARG A 97 9.55 22.67 2.86
N GLU A 98 9.64 24.00 2.85
CA GLU A 98 10.35 24.76 1.82
C GLU A 98 11.79 24.24 1.64
N PRO A 99 12.24 23.98 0.40
CA PRO A 99 13.66 23.79 0.12
C PRO A 99 14.32 25.18 0.07
N GLY A 100 14.73 25.74 1.21
CA GLY A 100 15.15 27.15 1.21
C GLY A 100 16.02 27.67 2.35
N GLU A 101 16.50 26.84 3.28
CA GLU A 101 17.41 27.33 4.36
C GLU A 101 18.88 26.89 4.21
N ASP A 102 19.20 26.08 3.19
CA ASP A 102 20.56 25.52 3.03
C ASP A 102 21.38 26.19 1.90
N GLU A 103 20.81 27.18 1.20
CA GLU A 103 21.46 27.88 0.06
C GLU A 103 21.46 29.40 0.28
N SER A 104 21.93 29.84 1.44
CA SER A 104 22.36 31.22 1.69
C SER A 104 23.51 31.26 2.71
N ASP A 105 24.63 30.64 2.38
CA ASP A 105 25.92 30.94 3.00
C ASP A 105 26.99 30.91 1.89
N ASP A 106 27.62 32.07 1.68
CA ASP A 106 28.70 32.48 0.76
C ASP A 106 28.42 32.66 -0.76
#